data_AF-A0A6I7RDI3-F1
#
_entry.id   AF-A0A6I7RDI3-F1
#
_cell.length_a   1.000
_cell.length_b   1.000
_cell.length_c   1.000
_cell.angle_alpha   90.00
_cell.angle_beta   90.00
_cell.angle_gamma   90.00
#
_symmetry.space_group_name_H-M   'P 1'
#
loop_
_entity.id
_entity.type
_entity.pdbx_description
1 polymer ?
#
loop_
_entity_poly.entity_id
_entity_poly.type
_entity_poly.pdbx_seq_one_letter_code
_entity_poly.pdbx_strand_id
1 'polypeptide(L)' 'MDITVIKGNPTDDELTALTMVLADLQAAATNAQNPGERNLWGSHGTPLHPRPLFNPGAFSNVTYF' A
#
# COMPACT_ATOMS: atom_id res chain seq x y z
N MET A 1 -10.48 15.64 -6.31
CA MET A 1 -9.55 15.04 -5.33
C MET A 1 -9.14 16.19 -4.43
N ASP A 2 -9.50 16.13 -3.15
CA ASP A 2 -9.31 17.27 -2.24
C ASP A 2 -8.08 17.03 -1.37
N ILE A 3 -7.12 17.97 -1.40
CA ILE A 3 -5.85 17.87 -0.67
C ILE A 3 -5.90 18.86 0.50
N THR A 4 -5.56 18.41 1.70
CA THR A 4 -5.49 19.26 2.89
C THR A 4 -4.04 19.52 3.26
N VAL A 5 -3.65 20.80 3.35
CA VAL A 5 -2.31 21.20 3.79
C VAL A 5 -2.29 21.22 5.32
N ILE A 6 -1.52 20.30 5.92
CA ILE A 6 -1.40 20.18 7.38
C ILE A 6 -0.34 21.15 7.93
N LYS A 7 0.67 21.50 7.12
CA LYS A 7 1.78 22.40 7.50
C LYS A 7 2.39 23.08 6.28
N GLY A 8 2.75 24.35 6.41
CA GLY A 8 3.37 25.17 5.37
C GLY A 8 2.44 26.27 4.84
N ASN A 9 2.95 27.07 3.90
CA ASN A 9 2.18 28.09 3.17
C ASN A 9 2.50 27.98 1.67
N PRO A 10 2.05 26.90 1.00
CA PRO A 10 2.23 26.77 -0.43
C PRO A 10 1.45 27.86 -1.16
N THR A 11 1.99 28.30 -2.28
CA THR A 11 1.28 29.19 -3.20
C THR A 11 0.21 28.42 -3.98
N ASP A 12 -0.78 29.14 -4.51
CA ASP A 12 -1.86 28.53 -5.30
C ASP A 12 -1.34 27.80 -6.55
N ASP A 13 -0.26 28.31 -7.16
CA ASP A 13 0.40 27.70 -8.32
C ASP A 13 1.07 26.36 -7.95
N GLU A 14 1.68 26.26 -6.77
CA GLU A 14 2.30 25.02 -6.29
C GLU A 14 1.23 23.98 -5.94
N LEU A 15 0.11 24.42 -5.34
CA LEU A 15 -1.00 23.54 -4.99
C LEU A 15 -1.66 22.96 -6.25
N THR A 16 -1.86 23.80 -7.27
CA THR A 16 -2.43 23.35 -8.55
C THR A 16 -1.50 22.39 -9.28
N ALA A 17 -0.20 22.67 -9.33
CA ALA A 17 0.80 21.76 -9.91
C ALA A 17 0.79 20.38 -9.20
N LEU A 18 0.77 20.36 -7.87
CA LEU A 18 0.70 19.12 -7.09
C LEU A 18 -0.59 18.34 -7.36
N THR A 19 -1.72 19.04 -7.44
CA THR A 19 -3.02 18.42 -7.72
C THR A 19 -3.03 17.78 -9.11
N MET A 20 -2.44 18.44 -10.10
CA MET A 20 -2.33 17.93 -11.46
C MET A 20 -1.48 16.66 -11.53
N VAL A 21 -0.30 16.68 -10.91
CA VAL A 21 0.59 15.50 -10.87
C VAL A 21 -0.07 14.31 -10.17
N LEU A 22 -0.76 14.55 -9.06
CA LEU A 22 -1.47 13.50 -8.33
C LEU A 22 -2.64 12.92 -9.14
N ALA A 23 -3.36 13.76 -9.88
CA ALA A 23 -4.43 13.31 -10.77
C ALA A 23 -3.88 12.42 -11.90
N ASP A 24 -2.76 12.79 -12.52
CA ASP A 24 -2.10 11.99 -13.56
C ASP A 24 -1.61 10.65 -13.01
N LEU A 25 -1.00 10.64 -11.82
CA LEU A 25 -0.58 9.41 -11.14
C LEU A 25 -1.78 8.51 -10.80
N GLN A 26 -2.91 9.09 -10.35
CA GLN A 26 -4.12 8.33 -10.07
C GLN A 26 -4.70 7.72 -11.36
N ALA A 27 -4.73 8.47 -12.46
CA ALA A 27 -5.18 7.97 -13.75
C ALA A 27 -4.28 6.83 -14.23
N ALA A 28 -2.96 6.96 -14.11
CA ALA A 28 -2.00 5.92 -14.45
C ALA A 28 -2.18 4.66 -13.59
N ALA A 29 -2.37 4.81 -12.28
CA ALA A 29 -2.60 3.70 -11.36
C ALA A 29 -3.93 2.97 -11.63
N THR A 30 -4.99 3.71 -11.97
CA THR A 30 -6.31 3.12 -12.30
C THR A 30 -6.26 2.35 -13.62
N ASN A 31 -5.46 2.81 -14.58
CA ASN A 31 -5.27 2.15 -15.88
C ASN A 31 -4.24 1.00 -15.84
N ALA A 32 -3.55 0.78 -14.72
CA ALA A 32 -2.62 -0.31 -14.56
C ALA A 32 -3.39 -1.65 -14.50
N GLN A 33 -3.36 -2.39 -15.62
CA GLN A 33 -4.07 -3.66 -15.80
C GLN A 33 -3.62 -4.77 -14.83
N ASN A 34 -2.40 -4.67 -14.29
CA ASN A 34 -1.86 -5.58 -13.29
C ASN A 34 -1.34 -4.76 -12.11
N PRO A 35 -2.11 -4.59 -11.01
CA PRO A 35 -1.55 -4.06 -9.79
C PRO A 35 -0.41 -5.00 -9.37
N GLY A 36 0.81 -4.46 -9.33
CA GLY A 36 1.99 -5.24 -8.95
C GLY A 36 1.77 -5.98 -7.63
N GLU A 37 2.54 -7.05 -7.40
CA GLU A 37 2.41 -7.88 -6.22
C GLU A 37 2.43 -7.02 -4.96
N ARG A 38 1.32 -7.03 -4.20
CA ARG A 38 1.19 -6.19 -3.01
C ARG A 38 2.24 -6.66 -2.01
N ASN A 39 3.20 -5.80 -1.69
CA ASN A 39 4.02 -6.01 -0.51
C ASN A 39 3.08 -5.89 0.70
N LEU A 40 2.66 -7.02 1.27
CA LEU A 40 1.69 -7.13 2.37
C LEU A 40 2.18 -6.49 3.69
N TRP A 41 3.15 -5.59 3.62
CA TRP A 41 3.68 -4.78 4.70
C TRP A 41 2.58 -3.87 5.24
N GLY A 42 2.24 -4.07 6.51
CA GLY A 42 1.25 -3.23 7.18
C GLY A 42 -0.19 -3.46 6.77
N SER A 43 -0.53 -4.54 6.05
CA SER A 43 -1.93 -4.91 5.84
C SER A 43 -2.63 -4.97 7.21
N HIS A 44 -3.66 -4.15 7.39
CA HIS A 44 -4.54 -4.23 8.55
C HIS A 44 -5.21 -5.59 8.46
N GLY A 45 -4.69 -6.56 9.22
CA GLY A 45 -5.29 -7.87 9.31
C GLY A 45 -6.76 -7.67 9.64
N THR A 46 -7.64 -8.14 8.76
CA THR A 46 -9.06 -8.22 9.08
C THR A 46 -9.17 -8.96 10.42
N PRO A 47 -9.96 -8.47 11.39
CA PRO A 47 -10.00 -9.07 12.74
C PRO A 47 -10.33 -10.57 12.72
N LEU A 48 -10.99 -11.04 11.65
CA LEU A 48 -11.40 -12.41 11.40
C LEU A 48 -10.29 -13.34 10.88
N HIS A 49 -9.15 -12.79 10.44
CA HIS A 49 -8.02 -13.58 9.97
C HIS A 49 -6.76 -13.18 10.75
N PRO A 50 -6.34 -13.99 11.75
CA PRO A 50 -5.06 -13.75 12.41
C PRO A 50 -3.94 -13.73 11.36
N ARG A 51 -3.03 -12.77 11.50
CA ARG A 51 -1.81 -12.70 10.68
C ARG A 51 -1.20 -14.10 10.61
N PRO A 52 -0.73 -14.57 9.44
CA PRO A 52 -0.03 -15.85 9.36
C PRO A 52 1.19 -15.78 10.27
N LEU A 53 1.08 -16.39 11.45
CA LEU A 53 2.18 -16.56 12.37
C LEU A 53 3.14 -17.53 11.72
N PHE A 54 4.34 -17.04 11.41
CA PHE A 54 5.43 -17.91 10.96
C PHE A 54 5.76 -18.88 12.10
N ASN A 55 5.27 -20.12 11.99
CA ASN A 55 5.54 -21.20 12.93
C ASN A 55 6.50 -22.22 12.28
N PRO A 56 7.82 -22.12 12.52
CA PRO A 56 8.79 -23.06 11.96
C PRO A 56 8.63 -24.49 12.47
N GLY A 57 7.86 -24.71 13.55
CA GLY A 57 7.48 -26.04 14.05
C GLY A 57 6.16 -26.57 13.48
N ALA A 58 5.53 -25.89 12.51
CA ALA A 58 4.29 -26.36 11.88
C ALA A 58 4.49 -27.62 11.01
N PHE A 59 5.74 -27.93 10.65
CA PHE A 59 6.11 -29.13 9.92
C PHE A 59 6.94 -30.03 10.83
N SER A 60 6.50 -31.28 10.99
CA SER A 60 7.30 -32.28 11.70
C SER A 60 8.50 -32.68 10.85
N ASN A 61 9.70 -32.55 11.41
CA ASN A 61 10.92 -33.07 10.79
C ASN A 61 10.83 -34.60 10.76
N VAL A 62 10.63 -35.18 9.57
CA VAL A 62 10.71 -36.63 9.38
C VAL A 62 12.16 -36.97 9.10
N THR A 63 12.81 -37.68 10.01
CA THR A 63 14.12 -38.28 9.78
C THR A 63 13.90 -39.72 9.31
N TYR A 64 14.32 -40.03 8.09
CA TYR A 64 14.40 -41.42 7.62
C TYR A 64 15.70 -42.04 8.12
N PHE A 65 15.60 -43.27 8.64
CA PHE A 65 16.72 -44.10 9.11
C PHE A 65 16.83 -45.36 8.25
#